data_AF-A0A673FKN4-F1
#
_entry.id   AF-A0A673FKN4-F1
#
_cell.length_a   1.000
_cell.length_b   1.000
_cell.length_c   1.000
_cell.angle_alpha   90.00
_cell.angle_beta   90.00
_cell.angle_gamma   90.00
#
_symmetry.space_group_name_H-M   'P 1'
#
loop_
_entity.id
_entity.type
_entity.pdbx_description
1 polymer ?
#
loop_
_entity_poly.entity_id
_entity_poly.type
_entity_poly.pdbx_seq_one_letter_code
_entity_poly.pdbx_strand_id
1 'polypeptide(L)'
;CNTYMCDKYHTCPLALASPVENPDNQCYCTDPVLTRNCTTAGLLDLTACKGTPVLLSLPHFLYGSNDLHQGVIGLNPNFDEHSIFLDVEPITGFTLRFAKRLQVNMLYGPSDSIVILNKIKDYTVFPILWVNEVSVNEASISLKQLGPAKVYRPNKAPIITLVFPFSGNMSV
;
A
#
# COMPACT_ATOMS: atom_id res chain seq x y z
N CYS A 1 4.79 13.48 -18.40
CA CYS A 1 4.68 12.83 -19.71
C CYS A 1 4.31 13.83 -20.81
N ASN A 2 5.03 14.95 -20.95
CA ASN A 2 4.71 15.94 -22.01
C ASN A 2 5.65 15.83 -23.22
N THR A 3 6.53 14.82 -23.24
CA THR A 3 7.58 14.68 -24.28
C THR A 3 7.65 13.28 -24.90
N TYR A 4 7.02 12.26 -24.30
CA TYR A 4 7.00 10.86 -24.79
C TYR A 4 5.65 10.21 -24.50
N MET A 5 5.15 9.40 -25.45
CA MET A 5 3.91 8.63 -25.32
C MET A 5 4.14 7.46 -24.37
N CYS A 6 3.41 7.42 -23.25
CA CYS A 6 3.52 6.40 -22.20
C CYS A 6 2.13 6.02 -21.72
N ASP A 7 1.93 4.75 -21.37
CA ASP A 7 0.70 4.27 -20.76
C ASP A 7 0.81 4.32 -19.23
N LYS A 8 -0.18 4.95 -18.59
CA LYS A 8 -0.23 5.08 -17.13
C LYS A 8 -1.15 4.01 -16.54
N TYR A 9 -0.56 3.13 -15.74
CA TYR A 9 -1.27 2.08 -15.02
C TYR A 9 -1.39 2.46 -13.55
N HIS A 10 -2.54 2.15 -12.97
CA HIS A 10 -2.79 2.28 -11.53
C HIS A 10 -3.09 0.91 -10.94
N THR A 11 -2.82 0.74 -9.64
CA THR A 11 -3.27 -0.47 -8.94
C THR A 11 -4.80 -0.57 -8.97
N CYS A 12 -5.29 -1.76 -9.31
CA CYS A 12 -6.72 -2.04 -9.33
C CYS A 12 -7.30 -1.96 -7.91
N PRO A 13 -8.44 -1.29 -7.68
CA PRO A 13 -9.11 -1.27 -6.37
C PRO A 13 -9.44 -2.67 -5.85
N LEU A 14 -9.70 -3.63 -6.74
CA LEU A 14 -10.01 -5.03 -6.38
C LEU A 14 -8.80 -5.83 -5.88
N ALA A 15 -7.58 -5.31 -6.02
CA ALA A 15 -6.37 -6.02 -5.63
C ALA A 15 -6.30 -6.30 -4.12
N LEU A 16 -6.92 -5.44 -3.30
CA LEU A 16 -7.02 -5.60 -1.85
C LEU A 16 -8.47 -5.70 -1.37
N ALA A 17 -9.42 -5.93 -2.29
CA ALA A 17 -10.83 -6.07 -1.92
C ALA A 17 -11.07 -7.33 -1.08
N SER A 18 -12.15 -7.33 -0.30
CA SER A 18 -12.53 -8.51 0.48
C SER A 18 -12.94 -9.67 -0.45
N PRO A 19 -12.86 -10.93 0.00
CA PRO A 19 -13.38 -12.08 -0.75
C PRO A 19 -14.85 -11.99 -1.18
N VAL A 20 -15.65 -11.18 -0.48
CA VAL A 20 -17.05 -10.93 -0.85
C VAL A 20 -17.15 -10.12 -2.16
N GLU A 21 -16.25 -9.15 -2.34
CA GLU A 21 -16.21 -8.30 -3.53
C GLU A 21 -15.36 -8.91 -4.65
N ASN A 22 -14.27 -9.59 -4.29
CA ASN A 22 -13.37 -10.28 -5.20
C ASN A 22 -13.06 -11.70 -4.68
N PRO A 23 -13.80 -12.74 -5.13
CA PRO A 23 -13.64 -14.12 -4.67
C PRO A 23 -12.22 -14.69 -4.83
N ASP A 24 -11.44 -14.18 -5.78
CA ASP A 24 -10.04 -14.61 -5.99
C ASP A 24 -9.15 -14.28 -4.77
N ASN A 25 -9.56 -13.33 -3.93
CA ASN A 25 -8.82 -12.94 -2.74
C ASN A 25 -9.07 -13.85 -1.53
N GLN A 26 -9.87 -14.92 -1.65
CA GLN A 26 -10.19 -15.83 -0.54
C GLN A 26 -8.93 -16.38 0.16
N CYS A 27 -7.86 -16.64 -0.58
CA CYS A 27 -6.61 -17.15 -0.05
C CYS A 27 -5.80 -16.14 0.78
N TYR A 28 -6.10 -14.84 0.65
CA TYR A 28 -5.46 -13.77 1.44
C TYR A 28 -6.18 -13.49 2.76
N CYS A 29 -7.36 -14.07 3.00
CA CYS A 29 -8.01 -14.01 4.30
C CYS A 29 -7.43 -15.07 5.25
N THR A 30 -6.43 -14.66 6.03
CA THR A 30 -5.72 -15.51 6.99
C THR A 30 -6.35 -15.52 8.38
N ASP A 31 -6.97 -14.41 8.79
CA ASP A 31 -7.59 -14.24 10.10
C ASP A 31 -9.04 -13.72 9.95
N PRO A 32 -10.04 -14.62 10.02
CA PRO A 32 -11.44 -14.25 9.96
C PRO A 32 -11.91 -13.45 11.18
N VAL A 33 -11.25 -13.52 12.34
CA VAL A 33 -11.65 -12.73 13.51
C VAL A 33 -11.28 -11.27 13.27
N LEU A 34 -10.06 -11.03 12.80
CA LEU A 34 -9.57 -9.70 12.45
C LEU A 34 -10.39 -9.04 11.34
N THR A 35 -10.63 -9.77 10.26
CA THR A 35 -11.26 -9.25 9.04
C THR A 35 -12.77 -9.38 9.03
N ARG A 36 -13.40 -9.60 10.19
CA ARG A 36 -14.85 -9.74 10.37
C ARG A 36 -15.47 -10.76 9.41
N ASN A 37 -14.95 -11.98 9.49
CA ASN A 37 -15.26 -13.10 8.62
C ASN A 37 -14.92 -12.82 7.15
N CYS A 38 -13.72 -12.27 6.91
CA CYS A 38 -13.22 -11.94 5.57
C CYS A 38 -14.09 -10.90 4.82
N THR A 39 -14.68 -9.95 5.54
CA THR A 39 -15.50 -8.88 4.95
C THR A 39 -14.77 -7.53 4.88
N THR A 40 -13.78 -7.31 5.75
CA THR A 40 -12.93 -6.11 5.71
C THR A 40 -12.00 -6.12 4.50
N ALA A 41 -12.08 -5.09 3.68
CA ALA A 41 -11.26 -4.82 2.50
C ALA A 41 -10.13 -3.82 2.80
N GLY A 42 -9.11 -3.80 1.95
CA GLY A 42 -7.99 -2.85 1.96
C GLY A 42 -6.80 -3.27 2.83
N LEU A 43 -6.80 -4.50 3.32
CA LEU A 43 -5.74 -5.06 4.15
C LEU A 43 -5.14 -6.31 3.51
N LEU A 44 -3.83 -6.48 3.67
CA LEU A 44 -3.10 -7.70 3.38
C LEU A 44 -2.30 -8.10 4.60
N ASP A 45 -2.56 -9.30 5.13
CA ASP A 45 -1.84 -9.82 6.28
C ASP A 45 -0.49 -10.42 5.89
N LEU A 46 0.59 -9.90 6.49
CA LEU A 46 1.96 -10.40 6.32
C LEU A 46 2.49 -11.16 7.53
N THR A 47 1.64 -11.52 8.48
CA THR A 47 2.03 -12.25 9.69
C THR A 47 2.79 -13.54 9.35
N ALA A 48 2.31 -14.30 8.37
CA ALA A 48 3.00 -15.51 7.91
C ALA A 48 4.41 -15.24 7.34
N CYS A 49 4.62 -14.07 6.72
CA CYS A 49 5.90 -13.69 6.14
C CYS A 49 6.90 -13.13 7.17
N LYS A 50 6.41 -12.47 8.23
CA LYS A 50 7.23 -11.68 9.17
C LYS A 50 7.26 -12.25 10.59
N GLY A 51 6.37 -13.15 10.94
CA GLY A 51 6.22 -13.68 12.31
C GLY A 51 5.61 -12.69 13.31
N THR A 52 5.19 -11.51 12.84
CA THR A 52 4.68 -10.39 13.64
C THR A 52 3.40 -9.87 12.98
N PRO A 53 2.37 -9.43 13.74
CA PRO A 53 1.07 -9.02 13.22
C PRO A 53 1.10 -7.70 12.45
N VAL A 54 1.72 -7.72 11.28
CA VAL A 54 1.92 -6.59 10.38
C VAL A 54 0.98 -6.72 9.20
N LEU A 55 0.19 -5.68 8.97
CA LEU A 55 -0.80 -5.60 7.90
C LEU A 55 -0.41 -4.50 6.93
N LEU A 56 -0.44 -4.78 5.62
CA LEU A 56 -0.25 -3.76 4.59
C LEU A 56 -1.58 -3.20 4.11
N SER A 57 -1.59 -1.92 3.76
CA SER A 57 -2.68 -1.26 3.05
C SER A 57 -2.14 -0.21 2.08
N LEU A 58 -3.03 0.45 1.35
CA LEU A 58 -2.70 1.74 0.75
C LEU A 58 -2.73 2.85 1.82
N PRO A 59 -2.00 3.97 1.62
CA PRO A 59 -1.99 5.08 2.56
C PRO A 59 -3.38 5.62 2.87
N HIS A 60 -3.59 5.95 4.14
CA HIS A 60 -4.87 6.37 4.71
C HIS A 60 -6.02 5.40 4.42
N PHE A 61 -5.70 4.12 4.27
CA PHE A 61 -6.65 3.07 3.87
C PHE A 61 -7.44 3.43 2.60
N LEU A 62 -6.76 3.94 1.56
CA LEU A 62 -7.38 4.13 0.25
C LEU A 62 -7.98 2.79 -0.24
N TYR A 63 -9.28 2.79 -0.58
CA TYR A 63 -10.10 1.60 -0.89
C TYR A 63 -10.36 0.61 0.26
N GLY A 64 -9.99 0.96 1.49
CA GLY A 64 -10.31 0.15 2.66
C GLY A 64 -11.78 0.21 3.04
N SER A 65 -12.24 -0.77 3.80
CA SER A 65 -13.58 -0.76 4.36
C SER A 65 -13.76 0.34 5.41
N ASN A 66 -15.00 0.80 5.55
CA ASN A 66 -15.37 1.93 6.40
C ASN A 66 -15.02 1.74 7.88
N ASP A 67 -14.94 0.49 8.35
CA ASP A 67 -14.50 0.16 9.71
C ASP A 67 -13.04 0.52 10.00
N LEU A 68 -12.18 0.52 8.97
CA LEU A 68 -10.80 0.99 9.09
C LEU A 68 -10.73 2.52 9.22
N HIS A 69 -11.62 3.24 8.53
CA HIS A 69 -11.69 4.70 8.60
C HIS A 69 -12.29 5.19 9.92
N GLN A 70 -13.25 4.45 10.48
CA GLN A 70 -13.88 4.79 11.75
C GLN A 70 -12.98 4.54 12.97
N GLY A 71 -12.02 3.63 12.87
CA GLY A 71 -11.12 3.28 13.96
C GLY A 71 -10.03 4.33 14.25
N VAL A 72 -9.80 5.29 13.35
CA VAL A 72 -8.64 6.20 13.42
C VAL A 72 -9.02 7.61 12.97
N ILE A 73 -8.79 8.60 13.83
CA ILE A 73 -9.02 10.01 13.53
C ILE A 73 -7.83 10.58 12.72
N GLY A 74 -8.11 11.42 11.73
CA GLY A 74 -7.09 12.12 10.93
C GLY A 74 -6.72 11.44 9.60
N LEU A 75 -7.44 10.38 9.22
CA LEU A 75 -7.29 9.77 7.91
C LEU A 75 -7.90 10.65 6.80
N ASN A 76 -7.20 10.80 5.68
CA ASN A 76 -7.68 11.55 4.51
C ASN A 76 -7.30 10.81 3.21
N PRO A 77 -7.98 9.71 2.85
CA PRO A 77 -7.66 8.96 1.63
C PRO A 77 -7.85 9.82 0.38
N ASN A 78 -6.79 9.99 -0.41
CA ASN A 78 -6.80 10.73 -1.67
C ASN A 78 -6.21 9.87 -2.79
N PHE A 79 -6.89 9.78 -3.93
CA PHE A 79 -6.45 8.93 -5.03
C PHE A 79 -5.10 9.36 -5.62
N ASP A 80 -4.90 10.65 -5.87
CA ASP A 80 -3.68 11.16 -6.52
C ASP A 80 -2.45 11.02 -5.60
N GLU A 81 -2.67 11.19 -4.29
CA GLU A 81 -1.61 11.14 -3.28
C GLU A 81 -1.32 9.71 -2.79
N HIS A 82 -2.31 8.82 -2.75
CA HIS A 82 -2.19 7.51 -2.09
C HIS A 82 -2.33 6.31 -3.04
N SER A 83 -2.66 6.52 -4.32
CA SER A 83 -2.63 5.42 -5.30
C SER A 83 -1.21 5.00 -5.66
N ILE A 84 -1.06 3.79 -6.18
CA ILE A 84 0.16 3.31 -6.82
C ILE A 84 0.00 3.48 -8.32
N PHE A 85 1.04 3.97 -9.00
CA PHE A 85 1.04 4.07 -10.46
C PHE A 85 2.38 3.73 -11.09
N LEU A 86 2.32 3.34 -12.36
CA LEU A 86 3.44 3.02 -13.25
C LEU A 86 3.19 3.70 -14.61
N ASP A 87 4.11 4.58 -15.03
CA ASP A 87 4.16 5.09 -16.41
C ASP A 87 5.11 4.17 -17.21
N VAL A 88 4.57 3.43 -18.17
CA VAL A 88 5.28 2.42 -18.96
C VAL A 88 5.37 2.85 -20.42
N GLU A 89 6.55 2.70 -21.02
CA GLU A 89 6.72 2.91 -22.47
C GLU A 89 6.17 1.68 -23.23
N PRO A 90 5.20 1.85 -24.14
CA PRO A 90 4.41 0.74 -24.68
C PRO A 90 5.19 -0.23 -25.58
N ILE A 91 6.27 0.21 -26.22
CA ILE A 91 7.02 -0.64 -27.16
C ILE A 91 8.01 -1.54 -26.41
N THR A 92 8.75 -0.98 -25.45
CA THR A 92 9.82 -1.68 -24.71
C THR A 92 9.36 -2.22 -23.37
N GLY A 93 8.24 -1.74 -22.84
CA GLY A 93 7.74 -2.11 -21.51
C GLY A 93 8.52 -1.46 -20.36
N PHE A 94 9.38 -0.47 -20.63
CA PHE A 94 10.17 0.16 -19.57
C PHE A 94 9.35 1.11 -18.70
N THR A 95 9.47 0.95 -17.39
CA THR A 95 8.91 1.88 -16.40
C THR A 95 9.73 3.17 -16.38
N LEU A 96 9.13 4.25 -16.87
CA LEU A 96 9.75 5.57 -16.90
C LEU A 96 9.55 6.29 -15.57
N ARG A 97 8.37 6.17 -14.98
CA ARG A 97 8.03 6.80 -13.70
C ARG A 97 7.18 5.84 -12.90
N PHE A 98 7.38 5.82 -11.59
CA PHE A 98 6.47 5.12 -10.71
C PHE A 98 6.38 5.80 -9.36
N ALA A 99 5.25 5.58 -8.70
CA ALA A 99 5.09 5.80 -7.28
C ALA A 99 4.47 4.55 -6.66
N LYS A 100 5.22 3.91 -5.77
CA LYS A 100 4.77 2.80 -4.94
C LYS A 100 4.57 3.33 -3.53
N ARG A 101 3.33 3.22 -3.05
CA ARG A 101 2.88 3.80 -1.79
C ARG A 101 2.20 2.72 -0.99
N LEU A 102 2.80 2.35 0.14
CA LEU A 102 2.30 1.28 0.99
C LEU A 102 2.31 1.73 2.44
N GLN A 103 1.21 1.49 3.13
CA GLN A 103 1.07 1.75 4.55
C GLN A 103 1.30 0.48 5.36
N VAL A 104 2.08 0.62 6.42
CA VAL A 104 2.35 -0.42 7.40
C VAL A 104 1.45 -0.16 8.59
N ASN A 105 0.62 -1.15 8.90
CA ASN A 105 -0.28 -1.15 10.02
C ASN A 105 0.07 -2.29 10.96
N MET A 106 -0.32 -2.14 12.21
CA MET A 106 -0.17 -3.17 13.22
C MET A 106 -1.51 -3.43 13.90
N LEU A 107 -1.75 -4.70 14.20
CA LEU A 107 -2.92 -5.10 14.94
C LEU A 107 -2.67 -4.92 16.43
N TYR A 108 -3.59 -4.21 17.09
CA TYR A 108 -3.63 -4.11 18.55
C TYR A 108 -4.97 -4.65 19.05
N GLY A 109 -4.95 -5.30 20.19
CA GLY A 109 -6.15 -5.85 20.80
C GLY A 109 -5.99 -6.01 22.30
N PRO A 110 -7.00 -6.57 22.97
CA PRO A 110 -6.95 -6.85 24.39
C PRO A 110 -5.73 -7.73 24.72
N SER A 111 -4.95 -7.34 25.73
CA SER A 111 -3.80 -8.13 26.18
C SER A 111 -3.65 -7.99 27.68
N ASP A 112 -3.76 -9.09 28.42
CA ASP A 112 -3.58 -9.09 29.89
C ASP A 112 -2.14 -8.81 30.32
N SER A 113 -1.19 -8.91 29.39
CA SER A 113 0.24 -8.72 29.64
C SER A 113 0.68 -7.26 29.52
N ILE A 114 -0.10 -6.41 28.83
CA ILE A 114 0.28 -5.02 28.55
C ILE A 114 -0.81 -4.11 29.11
N VAL A 115 -0.53 -3.51 30.28
CA VAL A 115 -1.47 -2.70 31.06
C VAL A 115 -2.18 -1.60 30.26
N ILE A 116 -1.50 -1.01 29.25
CA ILE A 116 -2.11 0.02 28.39
C ILE A 116 -3.17 -0.53 27.43
N LEU A 117 -3.06 -1.82 27.05
CA LEU A 117 -3.99 -2.50 26.14
C LEU A 117 -5.15 -3.19 26.89
N ASN A 118 -5.09 -3.33 28.22
CA ASN A 118 -6.17 -3.92 29.04
C ASN A 118 -7.52 -3.21 28.89
N LYS A 119 -7.53 -1.95 28.43
CA LYS A 119 -8.75 -1.14 28.23
C LYS A 119 -9.31 -1.25 26.80
N ILE A 120 -8.55 -1.81 25.87
CA ILE A 120 -9.00 -2.02 24.50
C ILE A 120 -9.89 -3.26 24.51
N LYS A 121 -11.13 -3.11 24.06
CA LYS A 121 -12.13 -4.19 24.04
C LYS A 121 -12.11 -4.98 22.75
N ASP A 122 -11.76 -4.32 21.64
CA ASP A 122 -11.83 -4.89 20.30
C ASP A 122 -10.49 -4.79 19.58
N TYR A 123 -10.21 -5.77 18.74
CA TYR A 123 -9.07 -5.74 17.83
C TYR A 123 -9.21 -4.57 16.85
N THR A 124 -8.19 -3.72 16.81
CA THR A 124 -8.15 -2.51 15.98
C THR A 124 -6.85 -2.47 15.18
N VAL A 125 -6.97 -2.12 13.90
CA VAL A 125 -5.83 -1.91 13.01
C VAL A 125 -5.37 -0.46 13.13
N PHE A 126 -4.13 -0.26 13.56
CA PHE A 126 -3.58 1.08 13.74
C PHE A 126 -2.44 1.34 12.72
N PRO A 127 -2.51 2.45 11.97
CA PRO A 127 -1.52 2.80 10.97
C PRO A 127 -0.28 3.40 11.64
N ILE A 128 0.89 2.82 11.38
CA ILE A 128 2.16 3.28 11.98
C ILE A 128 2.82 4.34 11.09
N LEU A 129 3.03 3.98 9.83
CA LEU A 129 3.68 4.81 8.81
C LEU A 129 3.26 4.34 7.42
N TRP A 130 3.47 5.18 6.43
CA TRP A 130 3.46 4.76 5.04
C TRP A 130 4.74 5.17 4.33
N VAL A 131 5.10 4.36 3.34
CA VAL A 131 6.33 4.50 2.57
C VAL A 131 5.96 5.02 1.18
N ASN A 132 6.57 6.13 0.79
CA ASN A 132 6.51 6.66 -0.57
C ASN A 132 7.80 6.32 -1.30
N GLU A 133 7.76 5.36 -2.20
CA GLU A 133 8.88 5.01 -3.07
C GLU A 133 8.61 5.55 -4.47
N VAL A 134 9.38 6.54 -4.91
CA VAL A 134 9.22 7.18 -6.22
C VAL A 134 10.48 7.05 -7.05
N SER A 135 10.31 6.85 -8.35
CA SER A 135 11.43 6.93 -9.29
C SER A 135 11.03 7.62 -10.59
N VAL A 136 12.01 8.30 -11.17
CA VAL A 136 11.93 8.93 -12.49
C VAL A 136 13.19 8.51 -13.24
N ASN A 137 12.99 7.69 -14.26
CA ASN A 137 14.01 7.23 -15.18
C ASN A 137 13.98 8.08 -16.45
N GLU A 138 15.13 8.61 -16.83
CA GLU A 138 15.31 9.29 -18.12
C GLU A 138 15.62 8.26 -19.20
N ALA A 139 14.62 7.50 -19.64
CA ALA A 139 14.85 6.43 -20.64
C ALA A 139 15.06 6.98 -22.06
N SER A 140 14.78 8.24 -22.34
CA SER A 140 14.90 8.82 -23.68
C SER A 140 16.33 8.79 -24.25
N ILE A 141 17.35 8.86 -23.40
CA ILE A 141 18.76 8.79 -23.82
C ILE A 141 19.18 7.33 -24.09
N SER A 142 18.61 6.36 -23.36
CA SER A 142 18.99 4.94 -23.46
C SER A 142 18.17 4.15 -24.49
N LEU A 143 16.93 4.54 -24.78
CA LEU A 143 16.07 3.85 -25.75
C LEU A 143 16.63 3.88 -27.18
N LYS A 144 17.33 4.96 -27.58
CA LYS A 144 18.03 5.02 -28.87
C LYS A 144 19.27 4.12 -28.94
N GLN A 145 19.76 3.59 -27.81
CA GLN A 145 20.99 2.80 -27.70
C GLN A 145 20.73 1.32 -27.37
N LEU A 146 19.48 0.93 -27.13
CA LEU A 146 19.12 -0.42 -26.71
C LEU A 146 18.66 -1.22 -27.94
N GLY A 147 19.52 -2.14 -28.38
CA GLY A 147 19.09 -3.24 -29.25
C GLY A 147 18.09 -4.17 -28.53
N PRO A 148 17.43 -5.09 -29.26
CA PRO A 148 16.24 -5.82 -28.81
C PRO A 148 16.42 -6.76 -27.60
N ALA A 149 17.61 -6.85 -27.00
CA ALA A 149 17.92 -7.83 -25.95
C ALA A 149 18.74 -7.27 -24.76
N LYS A 150 18.87 -5.95 -24.60
CA LYS A 150 19.59 -5.38 -23.44
C LYS A 150 18.62 -5.07 -22.29
N VAL A 151 18.80 -5.75 -21.17
CA VAL A 151 18.12 -5.43 -19.90
C VAL A 151 18.62 -4.06 -19.43
N TYR A 152 17.75 -3.06 -19.51
CA TYR A 152 18.03 -1.74 -18.95
C TYR A 152 18.05 -1.83 -17.43
N ARG A 153 19.19 -1.47 -16.80
CA ARG A 153 19.24 -1.23 -15.37
C ARG A 153 18.98 0.26 -15.11
N PRO A 154 18.02 0.61 -14.26
CA PRO A 154 17.81 2.00 -13.89
C PRO A 154 19.08 2.57 -13.27
N ASN A 155 19.54 3.72 -13.78
CA ASN A 155 20.76 4.38 -13.30
C ASN A 155 20.57 5.17 -12.00
N LYS A 156 19.31 5.37 -11.58
CA LYS A 156 18.95 6.08 -10.34
C LYS A 156 18.19 5.14 -9.42
N ALA A 157 18.62 5.07 -8.16
CA ALA A 157 17.85 4.40 -7.11
C ALA A 157 16.55 5.19 -6.85
N PRO A 158 15.46 4.52 -6.46
CA PRO A 158 14.24 5.19 -6.08
C PRO A 158 14.43 6.01 -4.80
N ILE A 159 13.74 7.14 -4.70
CA ILE A 159 13.67 7.95 -3.47
C ILE A 159 12.61 7.32 -2.57
N ILE A 160 13.00 7.01 -1.34
CA ILE A 160 12.12 6.44 -0.32
C ILE A 160 11.87 7.48 0.77
N THR A 161 10.61 7.80 1.03
CA THR A 161 10.19 8.71 2.11
C THR A 161 9.29 7.97 3.08
N LEU A 162 9.58 8.08 4.38
CA LEU A 162 8.69 7.63 5.44
C LEU A 162 7.76 8.77 5.82
N VAL A 163 6.46 8.51 5.82
CA VAL A 163 5.44 9.49 6.17
C VAL A 163 4.61 8.94 7.32
N PHE A 164 4.47 9.72 8.37
CA PHE A 164 3.60 9.38 9.48
C PHE A 164 2.15 9.76 9.14
N PRO A 165 1.17 8.89 9.41
CA PRO A 165 -0.24 9.11 9.04
C PRO A 165 -0.92 10.20 9.88
N PHE A 166 -0.25 10.71 10.92
CA PHE A 166 -0.78 11.74 11.83
C PHE A 166 0.07 13.02 11.77
N SER A 167 -0.58 14.14 11.48
CA SER A 167 -0.04 15.49 11.59
C SER A 167 -0.55 16.17 12.87
N GLY A 168 -0.27 15.59 14.04
CA GLY A 168 -0.73 16.15 15.32
C GLY A 168 -0.35 15.29 16.54
N ASN A 169 -0.59 15.82 17.74
CA ASN A 169 -0.36 15.10 18.99
C ASN A 169 -1.22 13.83 19.03
N MET A 170 -0.57 12.70 19.26
CA MET A 170 -1.21 11.40 19.45
C MET A 170 -1.97 11.41 20.78
N SER A 171 -3.28 11.62 20.74
CA SER A 171 -4.16 11.42 21.89
C SER A 171 -4.65 9.98 21.84
N VAL A 172 -4.06 9.14 22.69
CA VAL A 172 -4.54 7.78 23.02
C VAL A 172 -5.62 7.88 24.09
#